data_AF-A0A1L7XYN8-F1
#
_entry.id   AF-A0A1L7XYN8-F1
#
_cell.length_a   1.000
_cell.length_b   1.000
_cell.length_c   1.000
_cell.angle_alpha   90.00
_cell.angle_beta   90.00
_cell.angle_gamma   90.00
#
_symmetry.space_group_name_H-M   'P 1'
#
loop_
_entity.id
_entity.type
_entity.pdbx_description
1 polymer ?
#
loop_
_entity_poly.entity_id
_entity_poly.type
_entity_poly.pdbx_seq_one_letter_code
_entity_poly.pdbx_strand_id
1 'polypeptide(L)'
;MKLQHVLFMFSVSGVLAYPIVQGGSVATVGSGSTGANFSTPANSTSVSSTAATNTTSDPNTAVDDIKGDAAFGAFGAFGGTKVNAASVKTASSNFATDANTVSASINKMGQTTDKNTIKSLATTAFNAESDEDAQRSVLAAAAGSAGKASNAKIVKNTPTVLDGLSAIMRNPASVKSNLQTIQNARNPQILPSITQLSNAALSAMGLPQTQQQFPATTA
;
A
#
# COMPACT_ATOMS: atom_id res chain seq x y z
N MET A 1 -54.78 -14.55 6.63
CA MET A 1 -53.95 -15.29 7.60
C MET A 1 -53.61 -16.66 7.05
N LYS A 2 -52.32 -16.95 6.81
CA LYS A 2 -51.72 -18.31 6.80
C LYS A 2 -50.21 -18.17 6.56
N LEU A 3 -49.49 -18.17 7.68
CA LEU A 3 -48.04 -18.39 7.79
C LEU A 3 -47.73 -19.82 7.33
N GLN A 4 -46.71 -20.01 6.49
CA GLN A 4 -45.96 -21.26 6.46
C GLN A 4 -44.48 -20.97 6.56
N HIS A 5 -43.92 -21.36 7.70
CA HIS A 5 -42.49 -21.42 7.97
C HIS A 5 -41.96 -22.73 7.38
N VAL A 6 -40.92 -22.66 6.56
CA VAL A 6 -40.13 -23.85 6.20
C VAL A 6 -38.72 -23.63 6.73
N LEU A 7 -38.47 -24.31 7.85
CA LEU A 7 -37.19 -24.44 8.54
C LEU A 7 -36.43 -25.60 7.88
N PHE A 8 -35.31 -25.32 7.21
CA PHE A 8 -34.33 -26.35 6.85
C PHE A 8 -33.03 -26.10 7.63
N MET A 9 -32.84 -26.95 8.64
CA MET A 9 -31.59 -27.17 9.35
C MET A 9 -30.70 -28.07 8.48
N PHE A 10 -29.56 -27.56 8.02
CA PHE A 10 -28.46 -28.40 7.58
C PHE A 10 -27.21 -28.03 8.37
N SER A 11 -26.88 -28.90 9.33
CA SER A 11 -25.61 -28.95 10.05
C SER A 11 -24.60 -29.69 9.18
N VAL A 12 -23.46 -29.07 8.88
CA VAL A 12 -22.29 -29.75 8.32
C VAL A 12 -21.12 -29.52 9.27
N SER A 13 -20.86 -30.53 10.09
CA SER A 13 -19.64 -30.66 10.89
C SER A 13 -18.47 -31.05 9.99
N GLY A 14 -17.56 -30.12 9.72
CA GLY A 14 -16.28 -30.38 9.06
C GLY A 14 -15.13 -30.12 10.03
N VAL A 15 -14.55 -31.19 10.54
CA VAL A 15 -13.30 -31.17 11.33
C VAL A 15 -12.14 -31.13 10.34
N LEU A 16 -11.38 -30.04 10.31
CA LEU A 16 -10.11 -29.97 9.58
C LEU A 16 -8.95 -29.99 10.58
N ALA A 17 -8.14 -31.03 10.45
CA ALA A 17 -6.91 -31.25 11.18
C ALA A 17 -5.83 -30.23 10.79
N TYR A 18 -5.12 -29.69 11.79
CA TYR A 18 -3.94 -28.85 11.59
C TYR A 18 -2.68 -29.73 11.62
N PRO A 19 -1.72 -29.56 10.69
CA PRO A 19 -0.40 -30.14 10.85
C PRO A 19 0.44 -29.33 11.87
N ILE A 20 1.04 -30.06 12.80
CA ILE A 20 2.08 -29.60 13.72
C ILE A 20 3.37 -29.44 12.93
N VAL A 21 3.95 -28.23 12.91
CA VAL A 21 5.34 -28.01 12.45
C VAL A 21 6.22 -27.82 13.68
N GLN A 22 7.24 -28.65 13.75
CA GLN A 22 8.19 -28.80 14.83
C GLN A 22 9.53 -28.14 14.45
N GLY A 23 10.04 -27.26 15.33
CA GLY A 23 11.46 -27.07 15.66
C GLY A 23 12.45 -26.55 14.60
N GLY A 24 13.00 -25.34 14.83
CA GLY A 24 14.20 -24.87 14.14
C GLY A 24 14.79 -23.58 14.74
N SER A 25 15.70 -23.76 15.70
CA SER A 25 16.86 -22.94 16.11
C SER A 25 16.76 -21.41 16.26
N VAL A 26 16.98 -20.98 17.50
CA VAL A 26 17.23 -19.60 17.95
C VAL A 26 18.66 -19.19 17.60
N ALA A 27 18.84 -18.11 16.85
CA ALA A 27 20.12 -17.42 16.72
C ALA A 27 20.09 -16.12 17.55
N THR A 28 20.84 -16.12 18.64
CA THR A 28 21.18 -14.96 19.46
C THR A 28 21.95 -13.94 18.63
N VAL A 29 21.41 -12.73 18.45
CA VAL A 29 22.17 -11.57 17.99
C VAL A 29 22.28 -10.58 19.14
N GLY A 30 23.55 -10.26 19.44
CA GLY A 30 23.98 -9.55 20.63
C GLY A 30 23.55 -8.09 20.71
N SER A 31 23.47 -7.67 21.97
CA SER A 31 23.27 -6.32 22.46
C SER A 31 24.44 -5.41 22.06
N GLY A 32 24.13 -4.18 21.64
CA GLY A 32 25.10 -3.13 21.36
C GLY A 32 24.43 -1.77 21.43
N SER A 33 24.25 -1.24 22.64
CA SER A 33 23.75 0.10 22.92
C SER A 33 24.89 1.11 23.03
N THR A 34 24.87 2.16 22.21
CA THR A 34 25.46 3.51 22.40
C THR A 34 25.15 4.25 21.10
N GLY A 35 24.63 5.46 21.01
CA GLY A 35 24.42 6.58 21.91
C GLY A 35 24.11 7.76 20.97
N ALA A 36 23.21 8.65 21.39
CA ALA A 36 22.72 9.76 20.58
C ALA A 36 23.84 10.67 20.04
N ASN A 37 23.69 11.19 18.82
CA ASN A 37 24.04 12.59 18.61
C ASN A 37 23.19 13.24 17.50
N PHE A 38 22.51 14.29 17.90
CA PHE A 38 21.73 15.22 17.11
C PHE A 38 22.68 16.34 16.69
N SER A 39 22.84 16.61 15.39
CA SER A 39 23.56 17.80 14.92
C SER A 39 22.99 18.27 13.59
N THR A 40 22.50 19.50 13.63
CA THR A 40 21.94 20.31 12.54
C THR A 40 23.04 20.78 11.57
N PRO A 41 22.75 20.99 10.27
CA PRO A 41 23.65 21.74 9.40
C PRO A 41 23.26 23.23 9.39
N ALA A 42 24.11 24.07 9.97
CA ALA A 42 24.09 25.52 9.76
C ALA A 42 25.22 25.92 8.80
N ASN A 43 24.78 26.42 7.64
CA ASN A 43 25.24 27.59 6.89
C ASN A 43 26.63 28.20 7.19
N SER A 44 27.45 28.37 6.13
CA SER A 44 27.99 29.67 5.67
C SER A 44 28.92 29.48 4.46
N THR A 45 28.61 30.06 3.29
CA THR A 45 29.19 31.32 2.70
C THR A 45 30.67 31.12 2.29
N SER A 46 31.14 31.33 1.05
CA SER A 46 30.99 32.50 0.17
C SER A 46 31.52 32.23 -1.25
N VAL A 47 30.80 32.80 -2.22
CA VAL A 47 31.19 33.34 -3.55
C VAL A 47 32.67 33.54 -3.90
N SER A 48 33.00 33.26 -5.18
CA SER A 48 33.77 34.20 -6.03
C SER A 48 33.49 33.94 -7.51
N SER A 49 33.49 35.01 -8.31
CA SER A 49 32.92 35.14 -9.64
C SER A 49 33.96 35.57 -10.69
N THR A 50 33.69 35.17 -11.95
CA THR A 50 34.02 35.86 -13.22
C THR A 50 35.38 35.62 -13.87
N ALA A 51 35.38 35.04 -15.08
CA ALA A 51 35.90 35.65 -16.32
C ALA A 51 35.63 34.76 -17.56
N ALA A 52 35.17 35.40 -18.63
CA ALA A 52 34.75 34.84 -19.91
C ALA A 52 35.91 34.63 -20.90
N THR A 53 35.74 33.75 -21.89
CA THR A 53 36.34 33.95 -23.22
C THR A 53 35.42 33.38 -24.31
N ASN A 54 34.99 34.28 -25.18
CA ASN A 54 34.31 34.06 -26.45
C ASN A 54 35.28 33.43 -27.47
N THR A 55 34.79 32.49 -28.28
CA THR A 55 35.15 32.41 -29.72
C THR A 55 33.92 32.01 -30.53
N THR A 56 33.52 32.94 -31.38
CA THR A 56 32.42 32.94 -32.34
C THR A 56 32.78 32.11 -33.58
N SER A 57 31.82 31.36 -34.14
CA SER A 57 31.56 31.26 -35.59
C SER A 57 30.24 30.52 -35.82
N ASP A 58 29.31 31.21 -36.46
CA ASP A 58 27.95 30.82 -36.84
C ASP A 58 27.94 30.40 -38.35
N PRO A 59 26.80 30.25 -39.07
CA PRO A 59 25.99 29.05 -39.33
C PRO A 59 26.00 28.59 -40.81
N ASN A 60 25.70 27.31 -41.11
CA ASN A 60 24.87 26.95 -42.28
C ASN A 60 24.43 25.47 -42.34
N THR A 61 23.11 25.28 -42.45
CA THR A 61 22.36 24.24 -43.20
C THR A 61 22.97 22.85 -43.43
N ALA A 62 22.40 21.85 -42.75
CA ALA A 62 22.08 20.55 -43.35
C ALA A 62 20.79 20.00 -42.71
N VAL A 63 19.69 20.21 -43.41
CA VAL A 63 18.49 19.36 -43.37
C VAL A 63 18.83 18.00 -44.01
N ASP A 64 18.07 16.96 -43.67
CA ASP A 64 18.15 15.55 -44.08
C ASP A 64 19.14 14.65 -43.32
N ASP A 65 18.66 13.96 -42.29
CA ASP A 65 18.14 12.58 -42.41
C ASP A 65 17.65 12.10 -41.03
N ILE A 66 16.33 12.14 -40.78
CA ILE A 66 15.73 11.36 -39.69
C ILE A 66 14.63 10.51 -40.31
N LYS A 67 15.03 9.36 -40.85
CA LYS A 67 14.15 8.22 -41.04
C LYS A 67 14.22 7.33 -39.81
N GLY A 68 13.06 7.13 -39.20
CA GLY A 68 12.71 5.84 -38.61
C GLY A 68 12.94 5.67 -37.11
N ASP A 69 11.82 5.79 -36.41
CA ASP A 69 11.38 4.91 -35.31
C ASP A 69 11.61 5.35 -33.85
N ALA A 70 10.54 5.17 -33.08
CA ALA A 70 10.39 5.27 -31.63
C ALA A 70 10.61 6.64 -30.93
N ALA A 71 9.62 7.55 -31.00
CA ALA A 71 9.44 8.56 -29.95
C ALA A 71 8.02 9.17 -29.94
N PHE A 72 7.05 8.50 -29.33
CA PHE A 72 5.94 9.24 -28.73
C PHE A 72 6.35 9.72 -27.34
N GLY A 73 6.78 10.99 -27.29
CA GLY A 73 6.38 11.92 -26.25
C GLY A 73 7.11 11.84 -24.92
N ALA A 74 8.14 12.68 -24.78
CA ALA A 74 8.78 13.05 -23.54
C ALA A 74 7.79 13.40 -22.41
N PHE A 75 7.80 12.63 -21.33
CA PHE A 75 7.47 13.13 -19.98
C PHE A 75 8.77 13.47 -19.28
N GLY A 76 8.79 14.66 -18.68
CA GLY A 76 9.97 15.40 -18.24
C GLY A 76 11.04 14.60 -17.50
N ALA A 77 12.29 14.97 -17.83
CA ALA A 77 13.47 14.70 -17.03
C ALA A 77 13.32 15.33 -15.64
N PHE A 78 12.90 14.52 -14.66
CA PHE A 78 13.26 14.70 -13.26
C PHE A 78 13.91 13.40 -12.80
N GLY A 79 15.16 13.51 -12.33
CA GLY A 79 15.99 12.40 -11.89
C GLY A 79 15.47 11.70 -10.63
N GLY A 80 14.38 10.94 -10.77
CA GLY A 80 13.93 9.94 -9.81
C GLY A 80 14.09 8.56 -10.43
N THR A 81 14.51 7.57 -9.63
CA THR A 81 14.64 6.16 -10.03
C THR A 81 13.39 5.74 -10.80
N LYS A 82 13.53 5.48 -12.11
CA LYS A 82 12.41 5.14 -12.98
C LYS A 82 11.69 3.91 -12.41
N VAL A 83 10.44 4.07 -12.01
CA VAL A 83 9.58 2.95 -11.61
C VAL A 83 9.51 1.96 -12.79
N ASN A 84 9.81 0.70 -12.53
CA ASN A 84 9.90 -0.34 -13.57
C ASN A 84 8.80 -1.39 -13.41
N ALA A 85 8.53 -2.16 -14.46
CA ALA A 85 7.39 -3.08 -14.51
C ALA A 85 7.45 -4.15 -13.41
N ALA A 86 8.66 -4.60 -13.05
CA ALA A 86 8.85 -5.57 -11.97
C ALA A 86 8.46 -4.96 -10.61
N SER A 87 8.90 -3.74 -10.32
CA SER A 87 8.53 -3.04 -9.09
C SER A 87 7.02 -2.80 -8.97
N VAL A 88 6.35 -2.46 -10.07
CA VAL A 88 4.88 -2.30 -10.12
C VAL A 88 4.16 -3.63 -9.89
N LYS A 89 4.62 -4.71 -10.51
CA LYS A 89 4.02 -6.05 -10.31
C LYS A 89 4.17 -6.50 -8.86
N THR A 90 5.35 -6.35 -8.28
CA THR A 90 5.60 -6.68 -6.87
C THR A 90 4.76 -5.80 -5.94
N ALA A 91 4.74 -4.49 -6.15
CA ALA A 91 3.93 -3.57 -5.34
C ALA A 91 2.43 -3.90 -5.43
N SER A 92 1.91 -4.19 -6.63
CA SER A 92 0.51 -4.61 -6.80
C SER A 92 0.20 -5.90 -6.04
N SER A 93 1.12 -6.88 -6.06
CA SER A 93 0.96 -8.15 -5.35
C SER A 93 1.02 -7.96 -3.83
N ASN A 94 1.97 -7.16 -3.35
CA ASN A 94 2.11 -6.88 -1.92
C ASN A 94 0.91 -6.11 -1.40
N PHE A 95 0.44 -5.10 -2.14
CA PHE A 95 -0.76 -4.34 -1.77
C PHE A 95 -1.98 -5.25 -1.66
N ALA A 96 -2.09 -6.26 -2.52
CA ALA A 96 -3.14 -7.25 -2.45
C ALA A 96 -3.04 -8.17 -1.22
N THR A 97 -1.83 -8.59 -0.87
CA THR A 97 -1.55 -9.38 0.32
C THR A 97 -1.86 -8.61 1.60
N ASP A 98 -1.42 -7.36 1.68
CA ASP A 98 -1.64 -6.49 2.84
C ASP A 98 -3.14 -6.23 3.01
N ALA A 99 -3.83 -5.89 1.91
CA ALA A 99 -5.27 -5.66 1.94
C ALA A 99 -6.07 -6.90 2.36
N ASN A 100 -5.63 -8.10 1.96
CA ASN A 100 -6.22 -9.35 2.41
C ASN A 100 -5.94 -9.62 3.90
N THR A 101 -4.72 -9.32 4.37
CA THR A 101 -4.32 -9.47 5.77
C THR A 101 -5.14 -8.56 6.68
N VAL A 102 -5.33 -7.29 6.30
CA VAL A 102 -6.18 -6.35 7.03
C VAL A 102 -7.63 -6.84 7.03
N SER A 103 -8.18 -7.23 5.87
CA SER A 103 -9.55 -7.75 5.77
C SER A 103 -9.79 -8.97 6.66
N ALA A 104 -8.88 -9.95 6.61
CA ALA A 104 -8.96 -11.17 7.40
C ALA A 104 -8.90 -10.89 8.90
N SER A 105 -8.00 -10.00 9.31
CA SER A 105 -7.84 -9.60 10.70
C SER A 105 -9.08 -8.88 11.23
N ILE A 106 -9.63 -7.92 10.46
CA ILE A 106 -10.89 -7.22 10.78
C ILE A 106 -12.04 -8.21 10.96
N ASN A 107 -12.25 -9.09 9.98
CA ASN A 107 -13.34 -10.06 10.03
C ASN A 107 -13.19 -11.01 11.21
N LYS A 108 -11.97 -11.42 11.56
CA LYS A 108 -11.72 -12.29 12.71
C LYS A 108 -11.91 -11.55 14.03
N MET A 109 -11.55 -10.27 14.13
CA MET A 109 -11.78 -9.46 15.32
C MET A 109 -13.27 -9.34 15.67
N GLY A 110 -14.15 -9.22 14.68
CA GLY A 110 -15.61 -9.17 14.92
C GLY A 110 -16.20 -10.49 15.45
N GLN A 111 -15.48 -11.60 15.32
CA GLN A 111 -15.95 -12.94 15.68
C GLN A 111 -15.41 -13.45 17.02
N THR A 112 -14.50 -12.72 17.66
CA THR A 112 -13.86 -13.13 18.92
C THR A 112 -14.13 -12.13 20.03
N THR A 113 -14.18 -12.63 21.27
CA THR A 113 -14.29 -11.81 22.49
C THR A 113 -13.01 -11.82 23.33
N ASP A 114 -12.02 -12.63 22.95
CA ASP A 114 -10.75 -12.74 23.67
C ASP A 114 -9.90 -11.49 23.43
N LYS A 115 -9.60 -10.76 24.50
CA LYS A 115 -8.90 -9.46 24.43
C LYS A 115 -7.48 -9.57 23.88
N ASN A 116 -6.78 -10.67 24.17
CA ASN A 116 -5.41 -10.88 23.70
C ASN A 116 -5.40 -11.16 22.19
N THR A 117 -6.34 -11.98 21.73
CA THR A 117 -6.57 -12.28 20.31
C THR A 117 -6.95 -11.01 19.55
N ILE A 118 -7.87 -10.20 20.08
CA ILE A 118 -8.25 -8.90 19.48
C ILE A 118 -7.02 -7.99 19.34
N LYS A 119 -6.23 -7.84 20.40
CA LYS A 119 -5.02 -7.01 20.36
C LYS A 119 -4.01 -7.51 19.34
N SER A 120 -3.80 -8.83 19.27
CA SER A 120 -2.89 -9.44 18.30
C SER A 120 -3.37 -9.19 16.86
N LEU A 121 -4.65 -9.42 16.57
CA LEU A 121 -5.23 -9.20 15.24
C LEU A 121 -5.20 -7.72 14.85
N ALA A 122 -5.48 -6.81 15.79
CA ALA A 122 -5.38 -5.38 15.55
C ALA A 122 -3.94 -4.95 15.23
N THR A 123 -2.95 -5.55 15.91
CA THR A 123 -1.53 -5.31 15.63
C THR A 123 -1.14 -5.81 14.25
N THR A 124 -1.56 -7.03 13.88
CA THR A 124 -1.32 -7.59 12.54
C THR A 124 -1.93 -6.71 11.45
N ALA A 125 -3.18 -6.28 11.62
CA ALA A 125 -3.86 -5.38 10.70
C ALA A 125 -3.16 -4.01 10.62
N PHE A 126 -2.70 -3.47 11.75
CA PHE A 126 -2.06 -2.16 11.80
C PHE A 126 -0.75 -2.16 11.00
N ASN A 127 0.07 -3.21 11.17
CA ASN A 127 1.31 -3.34 10.43
C ASN A 127 1.06 -3.48 8.92
N ALA A 128 0.12 -4.35 8.53
CA ALA A 128 -0.23 -4.52 7.12
C ALA A 128 -0.77 -3.21 6.50
N GLU A 129 -1.69 -2.51 7.16
CA GLU A 129 -2.21 -1.21 6.67
C GLU A 129 -1.12 -0.12 6.64
N SER A 130 -0.10 -0.21 7.50
CA SER A 130 1.06 0.70 7.45
C SER A 130 1.96 0.41 6.24
N ASP A 131 2.16 -0.87 5.92
CA ASP A 131 2.96 -1.31 4.77
C ASP A 131 2.27 -1.01 3.43
N GLU A 132 0.93 -0.89 3.41
CA GLU A 132 0.15 -0.48 2.24
C GLU A 132 0.62 0.88 1.66
N ASP A 133 1.13 1.82 2.47
CA ASP A 133 1.59 3.13 1.98
C ASP A 133 2.83 3.03 1.08
N ALA A 134 3.74 2.11 1.38
CA ALA A 134 4.93 1.86 0.56
C ALA A 134 4.53 1.35 -0.83
N GLN A 135 3.57 0.43 -0.89
CA GLN A 135 3.05 -0.11 -2.15
C GLN A 135 2.26 0.94 -2.92
N ARG A 136 1.41 1.69 -2.22
CA ARG A 136 0.65 2.83 -2.77
C ARG A 136 1.58 3.83 -3.44
N SER A 137 2.71 4.19 -2.81
CA SER A 137 3.65 5.17 -3.35
C SER A 137 4.22 4.75 -4.72
N VAL A 138 4.67 3.49 -4.82
CA VAL A 138 5.18 2.92 -6.09
C VAL A 138 4.10 2.90 -7.17
N LEU A 139 2.89 2.46 -6.81
CA LEU A 139 1.79 2.34 -7.77
C LEU A 139 1.24 3.71 -8.19
N ALA A 140 1.20 4.69 -7.29
CA ALA A 140 0.79 6.06 -7.62
C ALA A 140 1.80 6.73 -8.56
N ALA A 141 3.09 6.51 -8.35
CA ALA A 141 4.12 7.00 -9.25
C ALA A 141 4.00 6.39 -10.66
N ALA A 142 3.73 5.08 -10.76
CA ALA A 142 3.52 4.41 -12.04
C ALA A 142 2.20 4.79 -12.74
N ALA A 143 1.09 4.87 -11.98
CA ALA A 143 -0.23 5.14 -12.53
C ALA A 143 -0.41 6.58 -13.01
N GLY A 144 0.40 7.52 -12.50
CA GLY A 144 0.32 8.94 -12.86
C GLY A 144 -1.07 9.52 -12.69
N SER A 145 -1.55 10.23 -13.71
CA SER A 145 -2.87 10.90 -13.69
C SER A 145 -4.04 9.91 -13.56
N ALA A 146 -3.92 8.72 -14.16
CA ALA A 146 -4.97 7.70 -14.13
C ALA A 146 -5.24 7.16 -12.71
N GLY A 147 -4.21 7.14 -11.85
CA GLY A 147 -4.31 6.70 -10.45
C GLY A 147 -4.63 7.81 -9.44
N LYS A 148 -4.75 9.07 -9.87
CA LYS A 148 -4.82 10.21 -8.93
C LYS A 148 -6.03 10.14 -7.98
N ALA A 149 -7.21 9.82 -8.51
CA ALA A 149 -8.45 9.78 -7.72
C ALA A 149 -8.47 8.63 -6.72
N SER A 150 -8.03 7.43 -7.11
CA SER A 150 -7.93 6.27 -6.23
C SER A 150 -6.85 6.47 -5.17
N ASN A 151 -5.67 6.97 -5.55
CA ASN A 151 -4.61 7.31 -4.60
C ASN A 151 -5.09 8.33 -3.55
N ALA A 152 -5.81 9.38 -3.95
CA ALA A 152 -6.33 10.38 -3.02
C ALA A 152 -7.32 9.77 -2.00
N LYS A 153 -8.16 8.81 -2.42
CA LYS A 153 -9.06 8.10 -1.51
C LYS A 153 -8.30 7.24 -0.51
N ILE A 154 -7.25 6.53 -0.93
CA ILE A 154 -6.42 5.72 -0.03
C ILE A 154 -5.78 6.63 1.02
N VAL A 155 -5.01 7.64 0.61
CA VAL A 155 -4.33 8.58 1.52
C VAL A 155 -5.29 9.25 2.49
N LYS A 156 -6.49 9.63 2.03
CA LYS A 156 -7.48 10.29 2.88
C LYS A 156 -8.07 9.37 3.97
N ASN A 157 -8.23 8.08 3.68
CA ASN A 157 -9.01 7.18 4.55
C ASN A 157 -8.14 6.23 5.38
N THR A 158 -6.92 5.91 4.96
CA THR A 158 -5.98 5.06 5.71
C THR A 158 -5.71 5.56 7.14
N PRO A 159 -5.59 6.88 7.43
CA PRO A 159 -5.44 7.35 8.82
C PRO A 159 -6.58 6.91 9.74
N THR A 160 -7.83 6.92 9.25
CA THR A 160 -8.99 6.44 10.01
C THR A 160 -8.88 4.96 10.36
N VAL A 161 -8.32 4.15 9.45
CA VAL A 161 -8.10 2.72 9.69
C VAL A 161 -7.02 2.52 10.74
N LEU A 162 -5.86 3.17 10.58
CA LEU A 162 -4.73 3.08 11.50
C LEU A 162 -5.10 3.58 12.91
N ASP A 163 -5.83 4.68 13.03
CA ASP A 163 -6.30 5.22 14.30
C ASP A 163 -7.27 4.27 15.00
N GLY A 164 -8.21 3.70 14.25
CA GLY A 164 -9.15 2.69 14.77
C GLY A 164 -8.43 1.44 15.28
N LEU A 165 -7.47 0.91 14.52
CA LEU A 165 -6.68 -0.26 14.91
C LEU A 165 -5.81 0.03 16.14
N SER A 166 -5.15 1.19 16.18
CA SER A 166 -4.38 1.66 17.32
C SER A 166 -5.25 1.81 18.58
N ALA A 167 -6.48 2.32 18.45
CA ALA A 167 -7.43 2.41 19.55
C ALA A 167 -7.80 1.02 20.09
N ILE A 168 -8.04 0.03 19.21
CA ILE A 168 -8.32 -1.35 19.60
C ILE A 168 -7.11 -1.98 20.31
N MET A 169 -5.89 -1.75 19.82
CA MET A 169 -4.67 -2.26 20.46
C MET A 169 -4.50 -1.75 21.89
N ARG A 170 -4.86 -0.48 22.14
CA ARG A 170 -4.81 0.16 23.46
C ARG A 170 -5.96 -0.28 24.36
N ASN A 171 -7.16 -0.45 23.79
CA ASN A 171 -8.35 -0.86 24.51
C ASN A 171 -9.15 -1.91 23.71
N PRO A 172 -8.87 -3.22 23.88
CA PRO A 172 -9.58 -4.26 23.13
C PRO A 172 -11.10 -4.27 23.33
N ALA A 173 -11.61 -3.69 24.41
CA ALA A 173 -13.06 -3.58 24.64
C ALA A 173 -13.76 -2.60 23.66
N SER A 174 -13.01 -1.69 23.02
CA SER A 174 -13.55 -0.76 22.02
C SER A 174 -13.62 -1.35 20.60
N VAL A 175 -13.37 -2.66 20.45
CA VAL A 175 -13.34 -3.35 19.15
C VAL A 175 -14.58 -3.05 18.31
N LYS A 176 -15.79 -3.20 18.87
CA LYS A 176 -17.04 -3.06 18.10
C LYS A 176 -17.23 -1.66 17.50
N SER A 177 -17.01 -0.61 18.28
CA SER A 177 -17.18 0.77 17.78
C SER A 177 -16.11 1.16 16.77
N ASN A 178 -14.86 0.72 16.97
CA ASN A 178 -13.78 1.03 16.06
C ASN A 178 -13.88 0.24 14.75
N LEU A 179 -14.32 -1.03 14.80
CA LEU A 179 -14.53 -1.83 13.58
C LEU A 179 -15.56 -1.20 12.65
N GLN A 180 -16.65 -0.64 13.18
CA GLN A 180 -17.62 0.09 12.36
C GLN A 180 -17.00 1.30 11.66
N THR A 181 -16.20 2.10 12.38
CA THR A 181 -15.50 3.25 11.81
C THR A 181 -14.49 2.83 10.74
N ILE A 182 -13.71 1.77 11.00
CA ILE A 182 -12.75 1.21 10.06
C ILE A 182 -13.47 0.74 8.79
N GLN A 183 -14.55 -0.02 8.92
CA GLN A 183 -15.32 -0.55 7.78
C GLN A 183 -15.90 0.56 6.90
N ASN A 184 -16.41 1.63 7.52
CA ASN A 184 -16.99 2.78 6.80
C ASN A 184 -15.95 3.52 5.94
N ALA A 185 -14.70 3.58 6.39
CA ALA A 185 -13.60 4.12 5.60
C ALA A 185 -13.14 3.08 4.55
N ARG A 186 -12.92 1.84 4.97
CA ARG A 186 -12.21 0.85 4.18
C ARG A 186 -13.05 0.25 3.05
N ASN A 187 -14.27 -0.19 3.34
CA ASN A 187 -15.10 -0.92 2.38
C ASN A 187 -15.48 -0.07 1.15
N PRO A 188 -16.03 1.16 1.29
CA PRO A 188 -16.43 1.94 0.13
C PRO A 188 -15.30 2.80 -0.48
N GLN A 189 -14.25 3.14 0.29
CA GLN A 189 -13.21 4.06 -0.20
C GLN A 189 -11.90 3.37 -0.51
N ILE A 190 -11.34 2.57 0.41
CA ILE A 190 -9.98 2.03 0.27
C ILE A 190 -9.98 0.81 -0.66
N LEU A 191 -10.76 -0.23 -0.34
CA LEU A 191 -10.76 -1.50 -1.09
C LEU A 191 -10.93 -1.32 -2.62
N PRO A 192 -11.96 -0.62 -3.12
CA PRO A 192 -12.08 -0.39 -4.56
C PRO A 192 -10.95 0.49 -5.12
N SER A 193 -10.41 1.40 -4.32
CA SER A 193 -9.31 2.26 -4.76
C SER A 193 -7.98 1.52 -4.88
N ILE A 194 -7.73 0.49 -4.06
CA ILE A 194 -6.57 -0.40 -4.20
C ILE A 194 -6.61 -1.09 -5.57
N THR A 195 -7.76 -1.69 -5.91
CA THR A 195 -7.96 -2.34 -7.22
C THR A 195 -7.75 -1.35 -8.37
N GLN A 196 -8.37 -0.17 -8.29
CA GLN A 196 -8.27 0.88 -9.32
C GLN A 196 -6.84 1.40 -9.48
N LEU A 197 -6.14 1.71 -8.39
CA LEU A 197 -4.77 2.22 -8.42
C LEU A 197 -3.81 1.18 -9.01
N SER A 198 -3.92 -0.07 -8.56
CA SER A 198 -3.06 -1.16 -9.03
C SER A 198 -3.28 -1.43 -10.53
N ASN A 199 -4.53 -1.50 -10.98
CA ASN A 199 -4.84 -1.72 -12.40
C ASN A 199 -4.46 -0.52 -13.28
N ALA A 200 -4.51 0.70 -12.76
CA ALA A 200 -3.99 1.88 -13.46
C ALA A 200 -2.46 1.80 -13.61
N ALA A 201 -1.75 1.42 -12.54
CA ALA A 201 -0.29 1.26 -12.56
C ALA A 201 0.15 0.12 -13.49
N LEU A 202 -0.49 -1.05 -13.42
CA LEU A 202 -0.22 -2.19 -14.30
C LEU A 202 -0.44 -1.80 -15.77
N SER A 203 -1.56 -1.15 -16.08
CA SER A 203 -1.88 -0.67 -17.42
C SER A 203 -0.84 0.32 -17.96
N ALA A 204 -0.41 1.28 -17.12
CA ALA A 204 0.64 2.25 -17.49
C ALA A 204 1.99 1.58 -17.82
N MET A 205 2.24 0.37 -17.29
CA MET A 205 3.43 -0.42 -17.59
C MET A 205 3.23 -1.44 -18.72
N GLY A 206 2.09 -1.42 -19.42
CA GLY A 206 1.75 -2.40 -20.46
C GLY A 206 1.51 -3.82 -19.91
N LEU A 207 1.19 -3.95 -18.63
CA LEU A 207 0.92 -5.23 -17.98
C LEU A 207 -0.59 -5.50 -17.91
N PRO A 208 -0.99 -6.79 -17.89
CA PRO A 208 -2.39 -7.16 -17.67
C PRO A 208 -2.94 -6.63 -16.34
N GLN A 209 -4.19 -6.17 -16.35
CA GLN A 209 -4.91 -5.66 -15.17
C GLN A 209 -5.41 -6.81 -14.30
N THR A 210 -4.50 -7.44 -13.54
CA THR A 210 -4.79 -8.65 -12.77
C THR A 210 -5.16 -8.37 -11.32
N GLN A 211 -5.33 -7.11 -10.90
CA GLN A 211 -5.62 -6.85 -9.50
C GLN A 211 -7.02 -7.33 -9.14
N GLN A 212 -7.10 -8.09 -8.04
CA GLN A 212 -8.34 -8.65 -7.54
C GLN A 212 -9.30 -7.58 -7.04
N GLN A 213 -10.58 -7.94 -6.98
CA GLN A 213 -11.56 -7.23 -6.17
C GLN A 213 -11.54 -7.78 -4.74
N PHE A 214 -11.51 -6.88 -3.78
CA PHE A 214 -11.50 -7.25 -2.38
C PHE A 214 -12.93 -7.34 -1.83
N PRO A 215 -13.31 -8.43 -1.15
CA PRO A 215 -14.60 -8.50 -0.50
C PRO A 215 -14.68 -7.49 0.65
N ALA A 216 -15.89 -6.97 0.89
CA ALA A 216 -16.14 -6.10 2.02
C ALA A 216 -15.90 -6.85 3.34
N THR A 217 -15.41 -6.12 4.34
CA THR A 217 -15.32 -6.61 5.71
C THR A 217 -16.66 -6.50 6.42
N THR A 218 -17.02 -7.48 7.26
CA THR A 218 -18.39 -7.65 7.83
C THR A 218 -18.39 -7.89 9.34
N ALA A 219 -17.38 -7.36 10.03
CA ALA A 219 -17.11 -7.62 11.44
C ALA A 219 -18.17 -7.01 12.38
#